data_AF-A0A2U1NVS3-F1
#
_entry.id   AF-A0A2U1NVS3-F1
#
_cell.length_a   1.000
_cell.length_b   1.000
_cell.length_c   1.000
_cell.angle_alpha   90.00
_cell.angle_beta   90.00
_cell.angle_gamma   90.00
#
_symmetry.space_group_name_H-M   'P 1'
#
loop_
_entity.id
_entity.type
_entity.pdbx_description
1 polymer ?
#
loop_
_entity_poly.entity_id
_entity_poly.type
_entity_poly.pdbx_seq_one_letter_code
_entity_poly.pdbx_strand_id
1 'polypeptide(L)'
;MIRFKKKLQELKKIMRLWIKDKNTQLSCSKQSISVELRDIDKELDPGGVSDSPLFRRNELKCQLNDIKVMEATDSMQKSKVRWAIEGDENSKYFHGIINKKRSQLAIRGVFHEGIWLTDPSLVKKAFLDHYESRFKKHTTAGLKLNFSFPNRLSYEQAANLERGVSRDEIHNFKVAMVKIGQ
;
A
#
# COMPACT_ATOMS: atom_id res chain seq x y z
N MET A 1 6.96 17.83 -34.00
CA MET A 1 7.24 16.87 -32.91
C MET A 1 8.67 16.30 -32.91
N ILE A 2 9.21 15.85 -34.06
CA ILE A 2 10.55 15.21 -34.17
C ILE A 2 11.71 16.11 -33.69
N ARG A 3 11.71 17.40 -34.05
CA ARG A 3 12.77 18.36 -33.68
C ARG A 3 12.86 18.61 -32.17
N PHE A 4 11.71 18.64 -31.49
CA PHE A 4 11.63 18.80 -30.03
C PHE A 4 12.15 17.56 -29.29
N LYS A 5 11.73 16.36 -29.73
CA LYS A 5 12.27 15.10 -29.19
C LYS A 5 13.79 15.02 -29.29
N LYS A 6 14.38 15.39 -30.44
CA LYS A 6 15.84 15.43 -30.61
C LYS A 6 16.51 16.42 -29.65
N LYS A 7 15.94 17.61 -29.46
CA LYS A 7 16.45 18.60 -28.48
C LYS A 7 16.44 18.04 -27.05
N LEU A 8 15.36 17.37 -26.63
CA LEU A 8 15.30 16.72 -25.31
C LEU A 8 16.31 15.58 -25.16
N GLN A 9 16.53 14.79 -26.20
CA GLN A 9 17.54 13.73 -26.18
C GLN A 9 18.94 14.28 -26.02
N GLU A 10 19.26 15.39 -26.67
CA GLU A 10 20.56 16.03 -26.55
C GLU A 10 20.76 16.66 -25.17
N LEU A 11 19.73 17.37 -24.67
CA LEU A 11 19.72 17.90 -23.31
C LEU A 11 19.95 16.78 -22.28
N LYS A 12 19.28 15.63 -22.45
CA LYS A 12 19.45 14.46 -21.58
C LYS A 12 20.90 13.96 -21.56
N LYS A 13 21.61 13.97 -22.68
CA LYS A 13 23.03 13.56 -22.74
C LYS A 13 23.90 14.54 -21.96
N ILE A 14 23.72 15.85 -22.19
CA ILE A 14 24.47 16.91 -21.52
C ILE A 14 24.24 16.82 -20.00
N MET A 15 22.99 16.67 -19.56
CA MET A 15 22.65 16.51 -18.14
C MET A 15 23.32 15.28 -17.52
N ARG A 16 23.36 14.14 -18.22
CA ARG A 16 24.04 12.93 -17.73
C ARG A 16 25.54 13.13 -17.56
N LEU A 17 26.19 13.81 -18.51
CA LEU A 17 27.62 14.12 -18.41
C LEU A 17 27.89 15.06 -17.22
N TRP A 18 27.07 16.09 -17.06
CA TRP A 18 27.18 17.02 -15.93
C TRP A 18 26.99 16.32 -14.58
N ILE A 19 25.99 15.43 -14.45
CA ILE A 19 25.78 14.64 -13.22
C ILE A 19 26.99 13.75 -12.94
N LYS A 20 27.56 13.10 -13.97
CA LYS A 20 28.75 12.25 -13.82
C LYS A 20 29.96 13.06 -13.32
N ASP A 21 30.21 14.22 -13.91
CA ASP A 21 31.28 15.13 -13.51
C ASP A 21 31.09 15.60 -12.07
N LYS A 22 29.86 16.04 -11.71
CA LYS A 22 29.52 16.45 -10.35
C LYS A 22 29.69 15.35 -9.32
N ASN A 23 29.28 14.12 -9.62
CA ASN A 23 29.48 12.99 -8.72
C ASN A 23 30.98 12.67 -8.53
N THR A 24 31.76 12.80 -9.60
CA THR A 24 33.23 12.63 -9.53
C THR A 24 33.85 13.69 -8.61
N GLN A 25 33.49 14.97 -8.81
CA GLN A 25 33.95 16.09 -7.98
C GLN A 25 33.58 15.90 -6.49
N LEU A 26 32.36 15.45 -6.20
CA LEU A 26 31.92 15.17 -4.83
C LEU A 26 32.69 13.99 -4.21
N SER A 27 32.93 12.93 -4.98
CA SER A 27 33.73 11.79 -4.52
C SER A 27 35.15 12.20 -4.19
N CYS A 28 35.80 12.99 -5.07
CA CYS A 28 37.12 13.54 -4.82
C CYS A 28 37.15 14.44 -3.59
N SER A 29 36.16 15.32 -3.43
CA SER A 29 36.05 16.21 -2.25
C SER A 29 35.91 15.41 -0.95
N LYS A 30 35.06 14.38 -0.93
CA LYS A 30 34.94 13.47 0.22
C LYS A 30 36.25 12.74 0.53
N GLN A 31 36.96 12.30 -0.50
CA GLN A 31 38.27 11.65 -0.36
C GLN A 31 39.27 12.61 0.30
N SER A 32 39.39 13.85 -0.20
CA SER A 32 40.27 14.87 0.34
C SER A 32 39.94 15.20 1.80
N ILE A 33 38.65 15.43 2.11
CA ILE A 33 38.19 15.67 3.50
C ILE A 33 38.55 14.48 4.40
N SER A 34 38.40 13.25 3.92
CA SER A 34 38.72 12.04 4.69
C SER A 34 40.22 11.82 4.91
N VAL A 35 41.06 12.31 3.98
CA VAL A 35 42.52 12.30 4.14
C VAL A 35 42.92 13.36 5.16
N GLU A 36 42.46 14.60 5.01
CA GLU A 36 42.76 15.68 5.97
C GLU A 36 42.30 15.35 7.39
N LEU A 37 41.10 14.78 7.56
CA LEU A 37 40.62 14.35 8.88
C LEU A 37 41.55 13.30 9.51
N ARG A 38 42.06 12.36 8.71
CA ARG A 38 42.98 11.32 9.19
C ARG A 38 44.32 11.90 9.62
N ASP A 39 44.82 12.87 8.87
CA ASP A 39 46.10 13.51 9.19
C ASP A 39 45.98 14.37 10.44
N ILE A 40 44.87 15.10 10.61
CA ILE A 40 44.55 15.80 11.86
C ILE A 40 44.40 14.82 13.04
N ASP A 41 43.70 13.70 12.85
CA ASP A 41 43.55 12.70 13.92
C ASP A 41 44.91 12.12 14.35
N LYS A 42 45.84 11.84 13.42
CA LYS A 42 47.22 11.41 13.73
C LYS A 42 48.03 12.46 14.50
N GLU A 43 47.84 13.74 14.17
CA GLU A 43 48.52 14.84 14.87
C GLU A 43 48.00 15.01 16.32
N LEU A 44 46.73 14.65 16.57
CA LEU A 44 46.10 14.74 17.88
C LEU A 44 46.31 13.49 18.75
N ASP A 45 46.55 12.31 18.16
CA ASP A 45 46.82 11.05 18.86
C ASP A 45 47.87 11.10 20.00
N PRO A 46 49.00 11.83 19.89
CA PRO A 46 49.96 11.95 21.00
C PRO A 46 49.45 12.80 22.19
N GLY A 47 48.22 13.30 22.17
CA GLY A 47 47.60 14.06 23.27
C GLY A 47 47.85 15.56 23.22
N GLY A 48 48.30 16.10 22.08
CA GLY A 48 48.49 17.53 21.88
C GLY A 48 47.15 18.26 21.78
N VAL A 49 46.76 19.02 22.81
CA VAL A 49 45.55 19.86 22.78
C VAL A 49 45.92 21.21 22.14
N SER A 50 45.88 21.26 20.82
CA SER A 50 45.97 22.51 20.06
C SER A 50 44.59 22.87 19.51
N ASP A 51 44.12 24.08 19.78
CA ASP A 51 42.78 24.52 19.39
C ASP A 51 42.60 24.61 17.87
N SER A 52 43.64 24.99 17.14
CA SER A 52 43.63 25.15 15.68
C SER A 52 43.22 23.86 14.92
N PRO A 53 43.89 22.71 15.09
CA PRO A 53 43.50 21.46 14.45
C PRO A 53 42.11 20.97 14.90
N LEU A 54 41.68 21.25 16.13
CA LEU A 54 40.33 20.92 16.60
C LEU A 54 39.25 21.71 15.85
N PHE A 55 39.44 23.01 15.63
CA PHE A 55 38.53 23.83 14.82
C PHE A 55 38.46 23.33 13.38
N ARG A 56 39.62 23.07 12.74
CA ARG A 56 39.67 22.56 11.37
C ARG A 56 38.98 21.20 11.24
N ARG A 57 39.17 20.31 12.21
CA ARG A 57 38.48 19.00 12.27
C ARG A 57 36.97 19.16 12.34
N ASN A 58 36.47 20.10 13.15
CA ASN A 58 35.04 20.36 13.25
C ASN A 58 34.47 20.88 11.92
N GLU A 59 35.16 21.83 11.29
CA GLU A 59 34.80 22.36 9.97
C GLU A 59 34.71 21.25 8.92
N LEU A 60 35.71 20.38 8.83
CA LEU A 60 35.73 19.26 7.88
C LEU A 60 34.59 18.26 8.16
N LYS A 61 34.24 18.03 9.43
CA LYS A 61 33.09 17.19 9.80
C LYS A 61 31.77 17.83 9.35
N CYS A 62 31.62 19.14 9.49
CA CYS A 62 30.45 19.87 9.00
C CYS A 62 30.34 19.76 7.47
N GLN A 63 31.42 20.03 6.73
CA GLN A 63 31.44 19.88 5.28
C GLN A 63 31.09 18.46 4.82
N LEU A 64 31.63 17.44 5.49
CA LEU A 64 31.29 16.05 5.20
C LEU A 64 29.82 15.74 5.49
N ASN A 65 29.27 16.29 6.56
CA ASN A 65 27.86 16.14 6.90
C ASN A 65 26.96 16.79 5.84
N ASP A 66 27.29 17.97 5.36
CA ASP A 66 26.53 18.66 4.30
C ASP A 66 26.48 17.84 3.02
N ILE A 67 27.62 17.23 2.62
CA ILE A 67 27.66 16.33 1.48
C ILE A 67 26.75 15.11 1.71
N LYS A 68 26.78 14.50 2.90
CA LYS A 68 25.92 13.35 3.23
C LYS A 68 24.43 13.69 3.18
N VAL A 69 24.05 14.86 3.70
CA VAL A 69 22.66 15.35 3.66
C VAL A 69 22.20 15.53 2.20
N MET A 70 23.05 16.11 1.36
CA MET A 70 22.76 16.26 -0.06
C MET A 70 22.59 14.90 -0.77
N GLU A 71 23.46 13.92 -0.51
CA GLU A 71 23.34 12.57 -1.08
C GLU A 71 22.08 11.83 -0.59
N ALA A 72 21.72 12.01 0.68
CA ALA A 72 20.51 11.42 1.26
C ALA A 72 19.24 12.01 0.63
N THR A 73 19.20 13.33 0.44
CA THR A 73 18.05 14.00 -0.20
C THR A 73 17.89 13.62 -1.67
N ASP A 74 18.99 13.53 -2.43
CA ASP A 74 18.98 13.04 -3.82
C ASP A 74 18.50 11.58 -3.90
N SER A 75 19.00 10.72 -3.01
CA SER A 75 18.60 9.31 -2.93
C SER A 75 17.11 9.17 -2.57
N MET A 76 16.62 9.96 -1.62
CA MET A 76 15.20 10.01 -1.26
C MET A 76 14.35 10.42 -2.47
N GLN A 77 14.76 11.43 -3.23
CA GLN A 77 14.01 11.89 -4.39
C GLN A 77 13.97 10.84 -5.50
N LYS A 78 15.10 10.18 -5.78
CA LYS A 78 15.18 9.07 -6.75
C LYS A 78 14.28 7.90 -6.35
N SER A 79 14.24 7.56 -5.06
CA SER A 79 13.35 6.51 -4.55
C SER A 79 11.89 6.87 -4.72
N LYS A 80 11.48 8.11 -4.44
CA LYS A 80 10.10 8.57 -4.67
C LYS A 80 9.68 8.47 -6.14
N VAL A 81 10.55 8.90 -7.05
CA VAL A 81 10.29 8.81 -8.50
C VAL A 81 10.17 7.34 -8.93
N ARG A 82 11.08 6.48 -8.46
CA ARG A 82 11.04 5.04 -8.75
C ARG A 82 9.75 4.41 -8.24
N TRP A 83 9.36 4.70 -7.00
CA TRP A 83 8.14 4.17 -6.39
C TRP A 83 6.88 4.64 -7.12
N ALA A 84 6.85 5.87 -7.62
CA ALA A 84 5.75 6.36 -8.44
C ALA A 84 5.63 5.62 -9.80
N ILE A 85 6.77 5.23 -10.40
CA ILE A 85 6.79 4.45 -11.64
C ILE A 85 6.38 2.99 -11.38
N GLU A 86 6.99 2.35 -10.38
CA GLU A 86 6.77 0.93 -10.05
C GLU A 86 5.38 0.68 -9.42
N GLY A 87 4.87 1.61 -8.62
CA GLY A 87 3.53 1.53 -8.04
C GLY A 87 2.41 1.57 -9.09
N ASP A 88 2.65 2.25 -10.21
CA ASP A 88 1.73 2.27 -11.36
C ASP A 88 1.68 0.90 -12.06
N GLU A 89 2.83 0.23 -12.18
CA GLU A 89 2.91 -1.12 -12.79
C GLU A 89 2.14 -2.17 -11.97
N ASN A 90 2.18 -2.07 -10.64
CA ASN A 90 1.45 -2.98 -9.76
C ASN A 90 -0.08 -2.86 -9.93
N SER A 91 -0.57 -1.63 -10.14
CA SER A 91 -1.99 -1.37 -10.38
C SER A 91 -2.47 -2.05 -11.67
N LYS A 92 -1.67 -1.99 -12.75
CA LYS A 92 -2.00 -2.64 -14.02
C LYS A 92 -2.15 -4.17 -13.87
N TYR A 93 -1.29 -4.81 -13.08
CA TYR A 93 -1.36 -6.25 -12.81
C TYR A 93 -2.67 -6.63 -12.11
N PHE A 94 -3.00 -5.97 -10.99
CA PHE A 94 -4.22 -6.26 -10.24
C PHE A 94 -5.49 -5.91 -11.02
N HIS A 95 -5.49 -4.78 -11.75
CA HIS A 95 -6.58 -4.46 -12.66
C HIS A 95 -6.74 -5.51 -13.77
N GLY A 96 -5.64 -6.06 -14.29
CA GLY A 96 -5.66 -7.17 -15.22
C GLY A 96 -6.35 -8.42 -14.65
N ILE A 97 -6.02 -8.80 -13.42
CA ILE A 97 -6.67 -9.92 -12.71
C ILE A 97 -8.17 -9.66 -12.52
N ILE A 98 -8.53 -8.48 -12.01
CA ILE A 98 -9.93 -8.10 -11.77
C ILE A 98 -10.73 -8.11 -13.07
N ASN A 99 -10.18 -7.55 -14.15
CA ASN A 99 -10.85 -7.50 -15.45
C ASN A 99 -11.01 -8.90 -16.05
N LYS A 100 -10.00 -9.77 -15.92
CA LYS A 100 -10.10 -11.17 -16.34
C LYS A 100 -11.22 -11.89 -15.58
N LYS A 101 -11.26 -11.76 -14.26
CA LYS A 101 -12.31 -12.36 -13.42
C LYS A 101 -13.69 -11.81 -13.77
N ARG A 102 -13.82 -10.50 -13.95
CA ARG A 102 -15.08 -9.84 -14.37
C ARG A 102 -15.54 -10.33 -15.74
N SER A 103 -14.63 -10.49 -16.70
CA SER A 103 -14.94 -11.02 -18.04
C SER A 103 -15.38 -12.48 -18.01
N GLN A 104 -14.74 -13.31 -17.19
CA GLN A 104 -15.09 -14.73 -17.02
C GLN A 104 -16.44 -14.92 -16.32
N LEU A 105 -16.76 -14.09 -15.33
CA LEU A 105 -18.01 -14.15 -14.58
C LEU A 105 -19.15 -13.35 -15.24
N ALA A 106 -18.88 -12.64 -16.34
CA ALA A 106 -19.91 -11.89 -17.05
C ALA A 106 -20.88 -12.84 -17.72
N ILE A 107 -22.15 -12.77 -17.31
CA ILE A 107 -23.24 -13.50 -17.95
C ILE A 107 -23.53 -12.81 -19.29
N ARG A 108 -23.08 -13.44 -20.39
CA ARG A 108 -23.23 -12.90 -21.76
C ARG A 108 -24.61 -13.15 -22.37
N GLY A 109 -25.35 -14.07 -21.78
CA GLY A 109 -26.69 -14.44 -22.22
C GLY A 109 -27.26 -15.56 -21.37
N VAL A 110 -28.56 -15.78 -21.51
CA VAL A 110 -29.30 -16.82 -20.80
C VAL A 110 -30.17 -17.55 -21.80
N PHE A 111 -30.24 -18.87 -21.67
CA PHE A 111 -31.17 -19.68 -22.44
C PHE A 111 -32.53 -19.70 -21.72
N HIS A 112 -33.56 -19.18 -22.38
CA HIS A 112 -34.91 -19.10 -21.82
C HIS A 112 -35.94 -19.41 -22.91
N GLU A 113 -36.87 -20.32 -22.61
CA GLU A 113 -37.96 -20.72 -23.53
C GLU A 113 -37.50 -21.13 -24.94
N GLY A 114 -36.35 -21.82 -25.03
CA GLY A 114 -35.81 -22.30 -26.31
C GLY A 114 -35.01 -21.27 -27.11
N ILE A 115 -34.91 -20.03 -26.63
CA ILE A 115 -34.21 -18.93 -27.29
C ILE A 115 -33.00 -18.50 -26.45
N TRP A 116 -31.88 -18.24 -27.11
CA TRP A 116 -30.69 -17.67 -26.49
C TRP A 116 -30.82 -16.14 -26.41
N LEU A 117 -31.01 -15.61 -25.21
CA LEU A 117 -31.18 -14.17 -24.98
C LEU A 117 -29.83 -13.52 -24.66
N THR A 118 -29.46 -12.48 -25.42
CA THR A 118 -28.22 -11.69 -25.21
C THR A 118 -28.49 -10.23 -24.83
N ASP A 119 -29.72 -9.74 -25.03
CA ASP A 119 -30.12 -8.39 -24.61
C ASP A 119 -30.11 -8.31 -23.06
N PRO A 120 -29.35 -7.38 -22.46
CA PRO A 120 -29.29 -7.19 -21.01
C PRO A 120 -30.66 -7.01 -20.34
N SER A 121 -31.62 -6.36 -21.01
CA SER A 121 -32.96 -6.12 -20.47
C SER A 121 -33.75 -7.42 -20.39
N LEU A 122 -33.68 -8.24 -21.45
CA LEU A 122 -34.35 -9.53 -21.51
C LEU A 122 -33.71 -10.56 -20.56
N VAL A 123 -32.38 -10.57 -20.47
CA VAL A 123 -31.65 -11.41 -19.51
C VAL A 123 -32.06 -11.09 -18.08
N LYS A 124 -32.12 -9.80 -17.71
CA LYS A 124 -32.59 -9.39 -16.37
C LYS A 124 -34.02 -9.85 -16.10
N LYS A 125 -34.92 -9.70 -17.07
CA LYS A 125 -36.31 -10.14 -16.95
C LYS A 125 -36.40 -11.66 -16.77
N ALA A 126 -35.70 -12.44 -17.59
CA ALA A 126 -35.67 -13.90 -17.46
C ALA A 126 -35.15 -14.37 -16.08
N PHE A 127 -34.12 -13.71 -15.53
CA PHE A 127 -33.65 -13.97 -14.17
C PHE A 127 -34.70 -13.63 -13.11
N LEU A 128 -35.34 -12.46 -13.25
CA LEU A 128 -36.39 -12.01 -12.35
C LEU A 128 -37.55 -13.02 -12.33
N ASP A 129 -38.09 -13.35 -13.50
CA ASP A 129 -39.23 -14.26 -13.65
C ASP A 129 -38.90 -15.67 -13.11
N HIS A 130 -37.67 -16.17 -13.35
CA HIS A 130 -37.20 -17.45 -12.84
C HIS A 130 -37.19 -17.50 -11.30
N TYR A 131 -36.59 -16.50 -10.65
CA TYR A 131 -36.52 -16.45 -9.20
C TYR A 131 -37.86 -16.06 -8.56
N GLU A 132 -38.64 -15.18 -9.19
CA GLU A 132 -39.99 -14.85 -8.75
C GLU A 132 -40.87 -16.10 -8.72
N SER A 133 -40.83 -16.94 -9.76
CA SER A 133 -41.56 -18.21 -9.78
C SER A 133 -41.09 -19.16 -8.68
N ARG A 134 -39.78 -19.23 -8.43
CA ARG A 134 -39.19 -20.15 -7.43
C ARG A 134 -39.41 -19.72 -5.98
N PHE A 135 -39.48 -18.41 -5.73
CA PHE A 135 -39.70 -17.84 -4.41
C PHE A 135 -41.13 -17.37 -4.19
N LYS A 136 -42.00 -17.47 -5.20
CA LYS A 136 -43.45 -17.35 -5.04
C LYS A 136 -43.87 -18.43 -4.06
N LYS A 137 -44.18 -17.98 -2.85
CA LYS A 137 -44.66 -18.82 -1.75
C LYS A 137 -45.88 -19.60 -2.26
N HIS A 138 -45.72 -20.88 -2.54
CA HIS A 138 -46.87 -21.76 -2.69
C HIS A 138 -47.61 -21.65 -1.36
N THR A 139 -48.88 -21.24 -1.38
CA THR A 139 -49.72 -21.15 -0.19
C THR A 139 -49.99 -22.56 0.31
N THR A 140 -48.99 -23.21 0.87
CA THR A 140 -49.13 -24.31 1.81
C THR A 140 -48.68 -23.73 3.14
N ALA A 141 -49.58 -23.80 4.11
CA ALA A 141 -49.40 -23.26 5.46
C ALA A 141 -47.94 -23.43 5.89
N GLY A 142 -47.25 -22.31 6.13
CA GLY A 142 -45.82 -22.32 6.48
C GLY A 142 -45.57 -23.38 7.55
N LEU A 143 -44.46 -24.13 7.41
CA LEU A 143 -44.09 -25.27 8.26
C LEU A 143 -44.74 -25.17 9.63
N LYS A 144 -45.90 -25.84 9.81
CA LYS A 144 -46.56 -25.91 11.11
C LYS A 144 -45.71 -26.88 11.92
N LEU A 145 -44.72 -26.32 12.61
CA LEU A 145 -43.90 -27.06 13.56
C LEU A 145 -44.82 -27.44 14.73
N ASN A 146 -45.50 -28.57 14.61
CA ASN A 146 -46.36 -29.15 15.64
C ASN A 146 -45.52 -29.86 16.72
N PHE A 147 -44.44 -29.22 17.17
CA PHE A 147 -43.64 -29.71 18.27
C PHE A 147 -43.22 -28.53 19.14
N SER A 148 -43.34 -28.71 20.46
CA SER A 148 -42.81 -27.74 21.40
C SER A 148 -41.30 -27.91 21.47
N PHE A 149 -40.55 -26.85 21.17
CA PHE A 149 -39.11 -26.87 21.39
C PHE A 149 -38.84 -27.09 22.90
N PRO A 150 -38.10 -28.14 23.29
CA PRO A 150 -37.87 -28.44 24.70
C PRO A 150 -36.98 -27.39 25.38
N ASN A 151 -36.09 -26.76 24.61
CA ASN A 151 -35.20 -25.71 25.09
C ASN A 151 -35.69 -24.37 24.56
N ARG A 152 -36.55 -23.69 25.33
CA ARG A 152 -36.92 -22.30 25.10
C ARG A 152 -36.11 -21.42 26.01
N LEU A 153 -35.59 -20.32 25.48
CA LEU A 153 -35.02 -19.29 26.31
C LEU A 153 -36.10 -18.77 27.27
N SER A 154 -35.74 -18.59 28.53
CA SER A 154 -36.56 -17.81 29.44
C SER A 154 -36.69 -16.38 28.93
N TYR A 155 -37.75 -15.68 29.38
CA TYR A 155 -37.97 -14.28 29.02
C TYR A 155 -36.74 -13.41 29.31
N GLU A 156 -36.08 -13.64 30.44
CA GLU A 156 -34.87 -12.90 30.81
C GLU A 156 -33.69 -13.20 29.88
N GLN A 157 -33.52 -14.45 29.45
CA GLN A 157 -32.46 -14.81 28.50
C GLN A 157 -32.69 -14.18 27.12
N ALA A 158 -33.94 -14.17 26.65
CA ALA A 158 -34.29 -13.50 25.41
C ALA A 158 -34.08 -11.98 25.51
N ALA A 159 -34.55 -11.36 26.60
CA ALA A 159 -34.35 -9.94 26.85
C ALA A 159 -32.85 -9.57 26.95
N ASN A 160 -32.02 -10.43 27.53
CA ASN A 160 -30.58 -10.22 27.60
C ASN A 160 -29.89 -10.29 26.22
N LEU A 161 -30.39 -11.12 25.29
CA LEU A 161 -29.87 -11.18 23.92
C LEU A 161 -30.31 -10.00 23.05
N GLU A 162 -31.48 -9.44 23.32
CA GLU A 162 -32.03 -8.29 22.59
C GLU A 162 -31.58 -6.94 23.17
N ARG A 163 -31.12 -6.92 24.43
CA ARG A 163 -30.57 -5.72 25.06
C ARG A 163 -29.27 -5.30 24.38
N GLY A 164 -29.05 -3.99 24.29
CA GLY A 164 -27.78 -3.43 23.84
C GLY A 164 -26.60 -3.85 24.73
N VAL A 165 -25.41 -3.95 24.12
CA VAL A 165 -24.17 -4.37 24.78
C VAL A 165 -23.80 -3.41 25.91
N SER A 166 -23.53 -3.98 27.09
CA SER A 166 -23.14 -3.20 28.28
C SER A 166 -21.65 -2.81 28.26
N ARG A 167 -21.29 -1.74 28.97
CA ARG A 167 -19.88 -1.35 29.15
C ARG A 167 -19.06 -2.44 29.86
N ASP A 168 -19.69 -3.20 30.75
CA ASP A 168 -19.05 -4.29 31.49
C ASP A 168 -18.80 -5.50 30.59
N GLU A 169 -19.70 -5.77 29.63
CA GLU A 169 -19.48 -6.80 28.60
C GLU A 169 -18.30 -6.44 27.68
N ILE A 170 -18.19 -5.16 27.30
CA ILE A 170 -17.05 -4.65 26.52
C ILE A 170 -15.75 -4.76 27.34
N HIS A 171 -15.79 -4.45 28.63
CA HIS A 171 -14.63 -4.56 29.51
C HIS A 171 -14.19 -6.02 29.68
N ASN A 172 -15.13 -6.92 29.97
CA ASN A 172 -14.87 -8.36 30.10
C ASN A 172 -14.34 -8.96 28.79
N PHE A 173 -14.87 -8.54 27.64
CA PHE A 173 -14.35 -8.95 26.33
C PHE A 173 -12.91 -8.48 26.11
N LYS A 174 -12.59 -7.22 26.48
CA LYS A 174 -11.21 -6.71 26.43
C LYS A 174 -10.27 -7.51 27.33
N VAL A 175 -10.69 -7.81 28.57
CA VAL A 175 -9.88 -8.59 29.51
C VAL A 175 -9.66 -10.02 29.01
N ALA A 176 -10.69 -10.66 28.44
CA ALA A 176 -10.56 -11.99 27.84
C ALA A 176 -9.62 -12.00 26.62
N MET A 177 -9.71 -10.99 25.75
CA MET A 177 -8.80 -10.84 24.60
C MET A 177 -7.34 -10.67 25.01
N VAL A 178 -7.06 -9.92 26.09
CA VAL A 178 -5.70 -9.77 26.62
C VAL A 178 -5.16 -11.09 27.19
N LYS A 179 -6.01 -11.91 27.81
CA LYS A 179 -5.62 -13.23 28.35
C LYS A 179 -5.38 -14.30 27.30
N ILE A 180 -5.96 -14.19 26.11
CA ILE A 180 -5.76 -15.15 25.00
C ILE A 180 -4.47 -14.84 24.22
N GLY A 181 -3.95 -13.62 24.33
CA GLY A 181 -2.72 -13.18 23.65
C GLY A 181 -1.42 -13.32 24.44
N GLN A 182 -1.44 -13.93 25.63
CA GLN A 182 -0.27 -14.33 26.43
C GLN A 182 -0.14 -15.84 26.43
#